data_AF-A0ABD2PNS4-F1
#
_entry.id   AF-A0ABD2PNS4-F1
#
_cell.length_a   1.000
_cell.length_b   1.000
_cell.length_c   1.000
_cell.angle_alpha   90.00
_cell.angle_beta   90.00
_cell.angle_gamma   90.00
#
_symmetry.space_group_name_H-M   'P 1'
#
loop_
_entity.id
_entity.type
_entity.pdbx_description
1 polymer ?
#
loop_
_entity_poly.entity_id
_entity_poly.type
_entity_poly.pdbx_seq_one_letter_code
_entity_poly.pdbx_strand_id
1 'polypeptide(L)'
;MPGLMLALTSFGMQKITEEMVISIAQTISNMVSDEELKRGSMYPPVSAMREVSHQVALKLMEMAYAENLATYQPEPENKEAFLAARDYQMNYHEFVPDTYPWPANASQPK
;
A
#
# COMPACT_ATOMS: atom_id res chain seq x y z
N MET A 1 0.08 -11.75 6.76
CA MET A 1 1.00 -10.66 6.42
C MET A 1 0.37 -9.78 5.34
N PRO A 2 -0.51 -8.84 5.71
CA PRO A 2 -1.21 -7.99 4.73
C PRO A 2 -0.24 -7.04 4.01
N GLY A 3 0.71 -6.43 4.72
CA GLY A 3 1.66 -5.46 4.13
C GLY A 3 2.56 -6.02 3.02
N LEU A 4 3.02 -7.26 3.17
CA LEU A 4 3.78 -7.98 2.13
C LEU A 4 2.96 -8.17 0.85
N MET A 5 1.71 -8.63 1.00
CA MET A 5 0.84 -8.86 -0.15
C MET A 5 0.52 -7.54 -0.86
N LEU A 6 0.23 -6.48 -0.10
CA LEU A 6 -0.04 -5.15 -0.64
C LEU A 6 1.15 -4.64 -1.45
N ALA A 7 2.38 -4.82 -0.97
CA ALA A 7 3.58 -4.44 -1.72
C ALA A 7 3.75 -5.26 -3.02
N LEU A 8 3.57 -6.58 -2.94
CA LEU A 8 3.69 -7.48 -4.10
C LEU A 8 2.70 -7.12 -5.21
N THR A 9 1.43 -6.88 -4.86
CA THR A 9 0.38 -6.56 -5.84
C THR A 9 0.48 -5.13 -6.36
N SER A 10 0.90 -4.18 -5.53
CA SER A 10 0.92 -2.77 -5.91
C SER A 10 2.03 -2.44 -6.91
N PHE A 11 3.22 -3.04 -6.76
CA PHE A 11 4.40 -2.71 -7.58
C PHE A 11 4.81 -3.85 -8.53
N GLY A 12 4.16 -5.00 -8.43
CA GLY A 12 4.47 -6.18 -9.25
C GLY A 12 5.88 -6.68 -9.01
N MET A 13 6.29 -6.87 -7.75
CA MET A 13 7.61 -7.41 -7.44
C MET A 13 7.70 -8.88 -7.87
N GLN A 14 8.74 -9.23 -8.62
CA GLN A 14 8.95 -10.60 -9.10
C GLN A 14 9.71 -11.48 -8.11
N LYS A 15 10.54 -10.89 -7.24
CA LYS A 15 11.38 -11.59 -6.29
C LYS A 15 11.38 -10.87 -4.94
N ILE A 16 11.36 -11.64 -3.87
CA ILE A 16 11.52 -11.15 -2.50
C ILE A 16 12.91 -11.58 -2.04
N THR A 17 13.75 -10.62 -1.69
CA THR A 17 15.09 -10.88 -1.15
C THR A 17 15.02 -11.09 0.36
N GLU A 18 16.03 -11.75 0.93
CA GLU A 18 16.11 -11.93 2.39
C GLU A 18 16.25 -10.59 3.12
N GLU A 19 16.95 -9.63 2.51
CA GLU A 19 17.10 -8.26 3.03
C GLU A 19 15.75 -7.55 3.20
N MET A 20 14.82 -7.74 2.26
CA MET A 20 13.46 -7.23 2.39
C MET A 20 12.76 -7.82 3.60
N VAL A 21 12.89 -9.14 3.84
CA VAL A 21 12.26 -9.79 5.00
C VAL A 21 12.84 -9.28 6.31
N ILE A 22 14.15 -9.08 6.38
CA ILE A 22 14.82 -8.51 7.55
C ILE A 22 14.34 -7.07 7.79
N SER A 23 14.27 -6.25 6.75
CA SER A 23 13.78 -4.87 6.81
C SER A 23 12.34 -4.79 7.32
N ILE A 24 11.48 -5.73 6.91
CA ILE A 24 10.10 -5.84 7.43
C ILE A 24 10.11 -6.14 8.93
N ALA A 25 10.90 -7.12 9.37
CA ALA A 25 10.97 -7.48 10.79
C ALA A 25 11.46 -6.31 11.65
N GLN A 26 12.46 -5.57 11.16
CA GLN A 26 12.96 -4.35 11.81
C GLN A 26 11.87 -3.28 11.87
N THR A 27 11.13 -3.06 10.78
CA THR A 27 10.04 -2.08 10.73
C THR A 27 8.95 -2.41 11.74
N ILE A 28 8.55 -3.69 11.83
CA ILE A 28 7.54 -4.14 12.81
C ILE A 28 8.04 -3.95 14.24
N SER A 29 9.30 -4.29 14.51
CA SER A 29 9.93 -4.12 15.82
C SER A 29 9.98 -2.64 16.24
N ASN A 30 10.28 -1.74 15.30
CA ASN A 30 10.37 -0.31 15.56
C ASN A 30 9.00 0.35 15.80
N MET A 31 7.91 -0.29 15.36
CA MET A 31 6.54 0.21 15.58
C MET A 31 5.95 -0.20 16.94
N VAL A 32 6.67 -1.02 17.72
CA VAL A 32 6.25 -1.37 19.09
C VAL A 32 6.56 -0.19 20.01
N SER A 33 5.52 0.40 20.61
CA SER A 33 5.71 1.48 21.58
C SER A 33 6.35 0.97 22.88
N ASP A 34 7.08 1.85 23.58
CA ASP A 34 7.72 1.52 24.86
C ASP A 34 6.71 1.06 25.93
N GLU A 35 5.46 1.52 25.86
CA GLU A 35 4.39 1.11 26.78
C GLU A 35 3.97 -0.34 26.54
N GLU A 36 3.85 -0.74 25.28
CA GLU A 36 3.55 -2.12 24.89
C GLU A 36 4.69 -3.05 25.30
N LEU A 37 5.94 -2.61 25.13
CA LEU A 37 7.13 -3.35 25.55
C LEU A 37 7.15 -3.54 27.07
N LYS A 38 6.83 -2.50 27.85
CA LYS A 38 6.71 -2.57 29.31
C LYS A 38 5.58 -3.50 29.77
N ARG A 39 4.52 -3.63 28.98
CA ARG A 39 3.42 -4.58 29.22
C ARG A 39 3.80 -6.03 28.89
N GLY A 40 5.00 -6.25 28.33
CA GLY A 40 5.47 -7.57 27.87
C GLY A 40 4.90 -7.98 26.51
N SER A 41 4.29 -7.06 25.76
CA SER A 41 3.83 -7.30 24.40
C SER A 41 5.00 -7.20 23.43
N MET A 42 5.35 -8.32 22.78
CA MET A 42 6.42 -8.39 21.77
C MET A 42 6.01 -7.91 20.38
N TYR A 43 4.71 -7.71 20.15
CA TYR A 43 4.16 -7.29 18.87
C TYR A 43 3.19 -6.11 19.05
N PRO A 44 3.04 -5.26 18.01
CA PRO A 44 2.03 -4.21 18.03
C PRO A 44 0.62 -4.79 18.23
N PRO A 45 -0.30 -4.01 18.83
CA PRO A 45 -1.67 -4.46 19.01
C PRO A 45 -2.36 -4.69 17.65
N VAL A 46 -3.32 -5.62 17.61
CA VAL A 46 -4.04 -5.99 16.38
C VAL A 46 -4.79 -4.79 15.76
N SER A 47 -5.16 -3.80 16.57
CA SER A 47 -5.75 -2.54 16.11
C SER A 47 -4.82 -1.76 15.17
N ALA A 48 -3.51 -1.79 15.41
CA ALA A 48 -2.50 -1.12 14.61
C ALA A 48 -2.05 -1.95 13.38
N MET A 49 -2.60 -3.15 13.18
CA MET A 49 -2.12 -4.07 12.14
C MET A 49 -2.24 -3.51 10.71
N ARG A 50 -3.26 -2.67 10.45
CA ARG A 50 -3.39 -1.94 9.17
C ARG A 50 -2.27 -0.94 8.96
N GLU A 51 -2.00 -0.12 9.98
CA GLU A 51 -0.97 0.90 9.93
C GLU A 51 0.42 0.27 9.79
N VAL A 52 0.69 -0.79 10.56
CA VAL A 52 1.93 -1.59 10.43
C VAL A 52 2.07 -2.16 9.02
N SER A 53 0.99 -2.69 8.45
CA SER A 53 1.01 -3.22 7.08
C SER A 53 1.29 -2.13 6.04
N HIS A 54 0.74 -0.93 6.22
CA HIS A 54 0.96 0.21 5.34
C HIS A 54 2.42 0.70 5.39
N GLN A 55 2.97 0.86 6.59
CA GLN A 55 4.37 1.25 6.80
C GLN A 55 5.34 0.23 6.20
N VAL A 56 5.06 -1.07 6.41
CA VAL A 56 5.84 -2.16 5.80
C VAL A 56 5.77 -2.09 4.27
N ALA A 57 4.58 -1.87 3.68
CA ALA A 57 4.43 -1.78 2.24
C ALA A 57 5.20 -0.59 1.64
N LEU A 58 5.24 0.54 2.35
CA LEU A 58 5.99 1.72 1.92
C LEU A 58 7.51 1.47 1.95
N LYS A 59 8.03 0.85 3.01
CA LYS A 59 9.45 0.48 3.08
C LYS A 59 9.86 -0.50 1.98
N LEU A 60 9.01 -1.48 1.70
CA LEU A 60 9.22 -2.41 0.59
C LEU A 60 9.17 -1.73 -0.77
N MET A 61 8.29 -0.74 -0.95
CA MET A 61 8.23 0.05 -2.17
C MET A 61 9.56 0.79 -2.40
N GLU A 62 10.07 1.48 -1.39
CA GLU A 62 11.36 2.19 -1.49
C GLU A 62 12.50 1.25 -1.90
N MET A 63 12.60 0.08 -1.27
CA MET A 63 13.61 -0.94 -1.60
C MET A 63 13.42 -1.50 -3.01
N ALA A 64 12.18 -1.79 -3.41
CA ALA A 64 11.88 -2.36 -4.72
C ALA A 64 12.23 -1.41 -5.87
N TYR A 65 12.02 -0.10 -5.71
CA TYR A 65 12.45 0.91 -6.69
C TYR A 65 13.98 1.09 -6.68
N ALA A 66 14.61 1.10 -5.50
CA ALA A 66 16.08 1.20 -5.41
C ALA A 66 16.81 0.03 -6.08
N GLU A 67 16.29 -1.19 -5.92
CA GLU A 67 16.85 -2.42 -6.50
C GLU A 67 16.36 -2.70 -7.94
N ASN A 68 15.54 -1.81 -8.53
CA ASN A 68 14.90 -2.00 -9.84
C ASN A 68 14.09 -3.32 -9.97
N LEU A 69 13.49 -3.77 -8.86
CA LEU A 69 12.66 -4.97 -8.79
C LEU A 69 11.17 -4.67 -9.04
N ALA A 70 10.78 -3.39 -9.02
CA ALA A 70 9.43 -2.94 -9.31
C ALA A 70 9.12 -3.03 -10.81
N THR A 71 8.04 -3.74 -11.16
CA THR A 71 7.55 -3.83 -12.54
C THR A 71 6.65 -2.62 -12.89
N TYR A 72 6.08 -1.95 -11.88
CA TYR A 72 5.23 -0.77 -12.07
C TYR A 72 6.05 0.49 -12.36
N GLN A 73 5.90 1.04 -13.56
CA GLN A 73 6.54 2.28 -14.01
C GLN A 73 5.52 3.23 -14.67
N PRO A 74 5.68 4.57 -14.53
CA PRO A 74 6.74 5.29 -13.80
C PRO A 74 6.60 5.22 -12.27
N GLU A 75 7.67 5.56 -11.54
CA GLU A 75 7.66 5.65 -10.07
C GLU A 75 6.63 6.70 -9.61
N PRO A 76 5.68 6.36 -8.72
CA PRO A 76 4.72 7.32 -8.19
C PRO A 76 5.41 8.42 -7.38
N GLU A 77 5.10 9.68 -7.65
CA GLU A 77 5.60 10.82 -6.85
C GLU A 77 5.21 10.70 -5.38
N ASN A 78 3.98 10.24 -5.11
CA ASN A 78 3.49 10.00 -3.75
C ASN A 78 3.19 8.50 -3.52
N LYS A 79 4.16 7.84 -2.90
CA LYS A 79 4.15 6.41 -2.55
C LYS A 79 3.04 6.04 -1.56
N GLU A 80 2.79 6.91 -0.58
CA GLU A 80 1.74 6.72 0.43
C GLU A 80 0.36 6.77 -0.21
N ALA A 81 0.09 7.82 -0.98
CA ALA A 81 -1.19 7.96 -1.67
C ALA A 81 -1.45 6.82 -2.65
N PHE A 82 -0.39 6.33 -3.32
CA PHE A 82 -0.47 5.21 -4.24
C PHE A 82 -0.87 3.89 -3.55
N LEU A 83 -0.32 3.63 -2.36
CA LEU A 83 -0.66 2.48 -1.53
C LEU A 83 -2.07 2.63 -0.94
N ALA A 84 -2.42 3.80 -0.42
CA ALA A 84 -3.73 4.09 0.15
C ALA A 84 -4.86 3.94 -0.89
N ALA A 85 -4.62 4.31 -2.15
CA ALA A 85 -5.57 4.13 -3.24
C ALA A 85 -5.82 2.65 -3.61
N ARG A 86 -4.90 1.75 -3.27
CA ARG A 86 -4.98 0.30 -3.53
C ARG A 86 -5.38 -0.51 -2.31
N ASP A 87 -5.46 0.14 -1.15
CA ASP A 87 -5.93 -0.51 0.05
C ASP A 87 -7.42 -0.82 -0.06
N TYR A 88 -7.86 -1.86 0.63
CA TYR A 88 -9.24 -2.30 0.60
C TYR A 88 -10.13 -1.34 1.39
N GLN A 89 -11.01 -0.63 0.69
CA GLN A 89 -12.04 0.21 1.30
C GLN A 89 -13.27 -0.63 1.68
N MET A 90 -13.68 -0.59 2.94
CA MET A 90 -14.89 -1.28 3.41
C MET A 90 -16.21 -0.58 3.01
N ASN A 91 -16.12 0.57 2.34
CA ASN A 91 -17.28 1.34 1.94
C ASN A 91 -17.99 0.68 0.77
N TYR A 92 -19.31 0.76 0.73
CA TYR A 92 -20.08 0.32 -0.42
C TYR A 92 -19.69 1.12 -1.66
N HIS A 93 -19.46 0.42 -2.77
CA HIS A 93 -19.32 1.06 -4.07
C HIS A 93 -20.67 1.63 -4.51
N GLU A 94 -20.65 2.82 -5.10
CA GLU A 94 -21.82 3.40 -5.72
C GLU A 94 -22.16 2.59 -6.97
N PHE A 95 -23.40 2.09 -7.03
CA PHE A 95 -23.90 1.29 -8.16
C PHE A 95 -24.64 2.15 -9.19
N VAL A 96 -24.82 3.44 -8.91
CA VAL A 96 -25.48 4.37 -9.83
C VAL A 96 -24.49 4.68 -10.96
N PRO A 97 -24.89 4.58 -12.24
CA PRO A 97 -24.01 4.89 -13.34
C PRO A 97 -23.63 6.38 -13.34
N ASP A 98 -22.33 6.66 -13.54
CA ASP A 98 -21.84 8.02 -13.73
C ASP A 98 -22.50 8.64 -14.97
N THR A 99 -23.30 9.69 -14.75
CA THR A 99 -23.88 10.47 -15.84
C THR A 99 -23.09 11.76 -16.01
N TYR A 100 -22.60 12.01 -17.22
CA TYR A 100 -21.88 13.24 -17.56
C TYR A 100 -22.62 13.98 -18.70
N PRO A 101 -22.81 15.31 -18.61
CA PRO A 101 -23.49 16.06 -19.66
C PRO A 101 -22.65 16.10 -20.94
N TRP A 102 -23.23 15.64 -22.05
CA TRP A 102 -22.57 15.69 -23.35
C TRP A 102 -22.72 17.08 -24.00
N PRO A 103 -21.68 17.64 -24.64
CA PRO A 103 -21.77 18.96 -25.27
C PRO A 103 -22.67 18.91 -26.51
N ALA A 104 -23.63 19.85 -26.59
CA ALA A 104 -24.72 19.84 -27.58
C ALA A 104 -24.28 19.96 -29.05
N ASN A 105 -23.06 20.44 -29.29
CA ASN A 105 -22.45 20.54 -30.62
C ASN A 105 -21.93 19.20 -31.18
N ALA A 106 -21.77 18.19 -30.33
CA ALA A 106 -21.25 16.87 -30.72
C ALA A 106 -22.35 15.84 -31.03
N SER A 107 -23.63 16.21 -30.88
CA SER A 107 -24.79 15.34 -31.13
C SER A 107 -25.55 15.66 -32.43
N GLN A 108 -25.07 16.60 -33.25
CA GLN A 108 -25.71 16.94 -34.52
C GLN A 108 -25.22 15.99 -35.64
N PRO A 109 -26.13 15.30 -36.35
CA PRO A 109 -25.75 14.54 -37.55
C PRO A 109 -25.24 15.52 -38.64
N LYS A 110 -24.18 15.10 -39.35
CA LYS A 110 -23.66 15.81 -40.53
C LYS A 110 -24.68 15.88 -41.65
#